data_AF-A0A968PBM4-F1
#
_entry.id   AF-A0A968PBM4-F1
#
_cell.length_a   1.000
_cell.length_b   1.000
_cell.length_c   1.000
_cell.angle_alpha   90.00
_cell.angle_beta   90.00
_cell.angle_gamma   90.00
#
_symmetry.space_group_name_H-M   'P 1'
#
loop_
_entity.id
_entity.type
_entity.pdbx_description
1 polymer ?
#
loop_
_entity_poly.entity_id
_entity_poly.type
_entity_poly.pdbx_seq_one_letter_code
_entity_poly.pdbx_strand_id
1 'polypeptide(L)'
;MAGTKGKGSTCAMLAGMMQACGYAVGLYMSPHLVGHARTHQYQGQMIAHSDLTDLFKLIIAKAGALAEEATFFEILTAAALRYFADQAVDLVVLETGLGGRLDSTNVCKPLVCGLTHISMDHMNVLGRDITSIAAEKAGIIKKGVPVISVEQESGVARVFEETAQQVGATLEFTGRQIDFSFRFEANKELGPHTRVSVITPTSRWEHVPVPMKGEHQAHNCALALAMLDKLKVHGFTFPDDKVIAGLAVTTLPGRMELVWSEPRIIVDGAHNGASIQALVRSLGAHIQYDSLIMIFGCGSDKDVNGMLKQVGLGADKVIFTKTKNNPRAMEPEDLASRFNELAGKMAQPAPNLEEALKLAARAVTREDLIVIAGSFYLVGEAKKHFSELSHRKKTERR
;
A
#
# COMPACT_ATOMS: atom_id res chain seq x y z
N MET A 1 11.33 0.93 5.71
CA MET A 1 10.19 -0.01 5.74
C MET A 1 10.32 -1.00 4.60
N ALA A 2 10.44 -2.29 4.88
CA ALA A 2 10.44 -3.35 3.86
C ALA A 2 9.36 -4.39 4.16
N GLY A 3 9.07 -5.25 3.18
CA GLY A 3 7.99 -6.23 3.26
C GLY A 3 7.32 -6.50 1.92
N THR A 4 6.45 -7.50 1.86
CA THR A 4 5.70 -7.82 0.64
C THR A 4 4.39 -7.04 0.58
N LYS A 5 3.57 -7.12 1.63
CA LYS A 5 2.29 -6.40 1.73
C LYS A 5 2.26 -5.52 2.99
N GLY A 6 1.53 -4.40 2.93
CA GLY A 6 1.34 -3.51 4.08
C GLY A 6 2.29 -2.31 4.17
N LYS A 7 3.41 -2.29 3.42
CA LYS A 7 4.42 -1.22 3.47
C LYS A 7 3.83 0.19 3.38
N GLY A 8 3.22 0.55 2.26
CA GLY A 8 2.60 1.87 2.08
C GLY A 8 1.53 2.24 3.13
N SER A 9 0.71 1.28 3.58
CA SER A 9 -0.28 1.53 4.63
C SER A 9 0.37 1.83 5.97
N THR A 10 1.36 1.05 6.39
CA THR A 10 2.15 1.33 7.61
C THR A 10 2.90 2.66 7.50
N CYS A 11 3.51 2.95 6.35
CA CYS A 11 4.20 4.22 6.12
C CYS A 11 3.25 5.42 6.22
N ALA A 12 2.05 5.33 5.64
CA ALA A 12 1.04 6.38 5.72
C ALA A 12 0.55 6.62 7.14
N MET A 13 0.28 5.56 7.90
CA MET A 13 -0.09 5.66 9.33
C MET A 13 1.02 6.30 10.15
N LEU A 14 2.27 5.86 9.96
CA LEU A 14 3.42 6.40 10.68
C LEU A 14 3.60 7.91 10.38
N ALA A 15 3.54 8.29 9.10
CA ALA A 15 3.64 9.69 8.70
C ALA A 15 2.48 10.55 9.25
N GLY A 16 1.24 10.07 9.18
CA GLY A 16 0.07 10.78 9.71
C GLY A 16 0.15 11.03 11.22
N MET A 17 0.58 10.03 11.99
CA MET A 17 0.80 10.17 13.44
C MET A 17 1.90 11.19 13.76
N MET A 18 3.04 11.13 13.06
CA MET A 18 4.16 12.06 13.26
C MET A 18 3.79 13.50 12.89
N GLN A 19 3.08 13.70 11.78
CA GLN A 19 2.62 15.02 11.33
C GLN A 19 1.66 15.64 12.34
N ALA A 20 0.70 14.88 12.86
CA ALA A 20 -0.21 15.35 13.89
C ALA A 20 0.51 15.72 15.21
N CYS A 21 1.66 15.11 15.47
CA CYS A 21 2.52 15.49 16.60
C CYS A 21 3.29 16.82 16.38
N GLY A 22 3.25 17.38 15.16
CA GLY A 22 3.86 18.65 14.81
C GLY A 22 5.22 18.53 14.10
N TYR A 23 5.64 17.33 13.73
CA TYR A 23 6.89 17.11 13.01
C TYR A 23 6.75 17.41 11.52
N ALA A 24 7.80 17.95 10.91
CA ALA A 24 7.98 18.01 9.47
C ALA A 24 8.36 16.63 8.95
N VAL A 25 7.46 16.00 8.18
CA VAL A 25 7.64 14.62 7.73
C VAL A 25 7.67 14.52 6.21
N GLY A 26 8.74 13.91 5.70
CA GLY A 26 8.82 13.40 4.33
C GLY A 26 8.31 11.96 4.27
N LEU A 27 7.47 11.64 3.28
CA LEU A 27 6.95 10.29 3.04
C LEU A 27 7.34 9.84 1.63
N TYR A 28 8.14 8.78 1.55
CA TYR A 28 8.57 8.14 0.31
C TYR A 28 7.83 6.81 0.12
N MET A 29 7.06 6.70 -0.97
CA MET A 29 6.23 5.52 -1.26
C MET A 29 6.32 5.08 -2.72
N SER A 30 6.07 3.80 -2.97
CA SER A 30 6.02 3.21 -4.31
C SER A 30 5.13 1.94 -4.35
N PRO A 31 4.60 1.52 -5.51
CA PRO A 31 4.63 2.15 -6.84
C PRO A 31 3.60 3.29 -6.99
N HIS A 32 3.65 3.98 -8.13
CA HIS A 32 2.72 5.07 -8.41
C HIS A 32 1.32 4.58 -8.78
N LEU A 33 0.31 5.15 -8.14
CA LEU A 33 -1.10 4.97 -8.51
C LEU A 33 -1.51 5.87 -9.67
N VAL A 34 -1.10 7.14 -9.70
CA VAL A 34 -1.48 8.09 -10.77
C VAL A 34 -0.26 8.92 -11.18
N GLY A 35 0.48 8.52 -12.23
CA GLY A 35 1.64 9.29 -12.74
C GLY A 35 2.91 9.20 -11.88
N HIS A 36 4.08 9.26 -12.54
CA HIS A 36 5.41 8.92 -12.00
C HIS A 36 5.93 9.79 -10.84
N ALA A 37 5.23 10.87 -10.49
CA ALA A 37 5.64 11.81 -9.44
C ALA A 37 4.73 11.80 -8.20
N ARG A 38 3.59 11.10 -8.23
CA ARG A 38 2.49 11.31 -7.28
C ARG A 38 2.48 10.36 -6.06
N THR A 39 3.64 9.99 -5.55
CA THR A 39 3.75 9.12 -4.37
C THR A 39 4.53 9.70 -3.21
N HIS A 40 5.42 10.65 -3.50
CA HIS A 40 6.21 11.32 -2.47
C HIS A 40 5.41 12.48 -1.90
N GLN A 41 5.39 12.57 -0.57
CA GLN A 41 4.66 13.61 0.12
C GLN A 41 5.56 14.37 1.10
N TYR A 42 5.30 15.65 1.24
CA TYR A 42 5.79 16.50 2.31
C TYR A 42 4.57 17.10 3.01
N GLN A 43 4.48 16.92 4.33
CA GLN A 43 3.34 17.39 5.13
C GLN A 43 1.97 16.94 4.57
N GLY A 44 1.89 15.69 4.13
CA GLY A 44 0.67 15.08 3.61
C GLY A 44 0.25 15.59 2.22
N GLN A 45 1.04 16.48 1.62
CA GLN A 45 0.82 16.99 0.27
C GLN A 45 1.80 16.36 -0.71
N MET A 46 1.33 16.03 -1.91
CA MET A 46 2.20 15.54 -2.98
C MET A 46 3.25 16.61 -3.33
N ILE A 47 4.50 16.18 -3.54
CA ILE A 47 5.53 17.08 -4.05
C ILE A 47 5.10 17.61 -5.43
N ALA A 48 5.27 18.91 -5.67
CA ALA A 48 4.88 19.51 -6.93
C ALA A 48 5.72 18.95 -8.09
N HIS A 49 5.08 18.82 -9.25
CA HIS A 49 5.74 18.27 -10.43
C HIS A 49 6.92 19.14 -10.88
N SER A 50 6.81 20.47 -10.75
CA SER A 50 7.89 21.42 -11.02
C SER A 50 9.13 21.09 -10.18
N ASP A 51 8.93 20.91 -8.87
CA ASP A 51 10.03 20.75 -7.92
C ASP A 51 10.77 19.44 -8.17
N LEU A 52 10.02 18.35 -8.40
CA LEU A 52 10.62 17.08 -8.82
C LEU A 52 11.33 17.21 -10.17
N THR A 53 10.75 17.90 -11.15
CA THR A 53 11.37 18.07 -12.48
C THR A 53 12.72 18.77 -12.38
N ASP A 54 12.81 19.83 -11.57
CA ASP A 54 14.05 20.57 -11.42
C ASP A 54 15.11 19.77 -10.64
N LEU A 55 14.69 19.01 -9.64
CA LEU A 55 15.55 18.04 -8.97
C LEU A 55 16.01 16.91 -9.90
N PHE A 56 15.12 16.38 -10.75
CA PHE A 56 15.49 15.39 -11.77
C PHE A 56 16.60 15.93 -12.69
N LYS A 57 16.45 17.15 -13.22
CA LYS A 57 17.49 17.78 -14.05
C LYS A 57 18.82 17.88 -13.29
N LEU A 58 18.77 18.33 -12.04
CA LEU A 58 19.96 18.47 -11.20
C LEU A 58 20.66 17.11 -10.98
N ILE A 59 19.90 16.09 -10.58
CA ILE A 59 20.43 14.76 -10.30
C ILE A 59 20.93 14.08 -11.57
N ILE A 60 20.21 14.17 -12.69
CA ILE A 60 20.66 13.62 -13.99
C ILE A 60 21.98 14.27 -14.42
N ALA A 61 22.10 15.59 -14.30
CA ALA A 61 23.34 16.29 -14.64
C ALA A 61 24.53 15.83 -13.79
N LYS A 62 24.29 15.48 -12.51
CA LYS A 62 25.32 14.92 -11.63
C LYS A 62 25.61 13.45 -11.91
N ALA A 63 24.57 12.65 -12.20
CA ALA A 63 24.69 11.24 -12.51
C ALA A 63 25.39 10.99 -13.86
N GLY A 64 25.25 11.89 -14.84
CA GLY A 64 25.97 11.81 -16.12
C GLY A 64 27.49 11.92 -16.01
N ALA A 65 28.02 12.28 -14.83
CA ALA A 65 29.45 12.23 -14.54
C ALA A 65 29.93 10.88 -13.97
N LEU A 66 29.02 9.92 -13.74
CA LEU A 66 29.34 8.57 -13.28
C LEU A 66 29.72 7.69 -14.47
N ALA A 67 30.54 6.66 -14.20
CA ALA A 67 30.94 5.69 -15.21
C ALA A 67 29.79 4.73 -15.61
N GLU A 68 28.80 4.56 -14.74
CA GLU A 68 27.63 3.70 -14.94
C GLU A 68 26.35 4.53 -15.01
N GLU A 69 25.39 4.09 -15.83
CA GLU A 69 24.09 4.74 -15.96
C GLU A 69 23.22 4.47 -14.73
N ALA A 70 22.72 5.55 -14.10
CA ALA A 70 21.76 5.44 -13.02
C ALA A 70 20.37 5.06 -13.54
N THR A 71 19.71 4.12 -12.86
CA THR A 71 18.33 3.73 -13.16
C THR A 71 17.35 4.84 -12.80
N PHE A 72 16.14 4.79 -13.41
CA PHE A 72 15.06 5.70 -13.05
C PHE A 72 14.76 5.72 -11.54
N PHE A 73 14.78 4.55 -10.88
CA PHE A 73 14.45 4.45 -9.46
C PHE A 73 15.53 5.05 -8.56
N GLU A 74 16.81 4.92 -8.94
CA GLU A 74 17.93 5.58 -8.23
C GLU A 74 17.84 7.10 -8.35
N ILE A 75 17.58 7.61 -9.55
CA ILE A 75 17.42 9.06 -9.79
C ILE A 75 16.22 9.60 -9.01
N LEU A 76 15.08 8.89 -9.05
CA LEU A 76 13.87 9.26 -8.29
C LEU A 76 14.13 9.27 -6.78
N THR A 77 14.81 8.25 -6.26
CA THR A 77 15.16 8.17 -4.84
C THR A 77 16.06 9.32 -4.42
N ALA A 78 17.12 9.60 -5.20
CA ALA A 78 18.03 10.70 -4.93
C ALA A 78 17.32 12.06 -4.98
N ALA A 79 16.45 12.28 -5.97
CA ALA A 79 15.66 13.51 -6.08
C ALA A 79 14.72 13.69 -4.88
N ALA A 80 14.01 12.65 -4.45
CA ALA A 80 13.11 12.73 -3.30
C ALA A 80 13.86 12.97 -1.98
N LEU A 81 14.98 12.27 -1.75
CA LEU A 81 15.82 12.51 -0.58
C LEU A 81 16.40 13.92 -0.57
N ARG A 82 16.81 14.43 -1.74
CA ARG A 82 17.29 15.79 -1.86
C ARG A 82 16.19 16.81 -1.55
N TYR A 83 14.97 16.59 -2.06
CA TYR A 83 13.82 17.43 -1.74
C TYR A 83 13.59 17.50 -0.22
N PHE A 84 13.55 16.35 0.47
CA PHE A 84 13.34 16.31 1.91
C PHE A 84 14.45 17.02 2.69
N ALA A 85 15.70 16.91 2.25
CA ALA A 85 16.82 17.64 2.84
C ALA A 85 16.67 19.16 2.63
N ASP A 86 16.28 19.61 1.43
CA ASP A 86 16.06 21.02 1.13
C ASP A 86 14.86 21.59 1.92
N GLN A 87 13.86 20.77 2.25
CA GLN A 87 12.72 21.14 3.12
C GLN A 87 13.03 21.06 4.63
N ALA A 88 14.24 20.66 5.02
CA ALA A 88 14.66 20.50 6.42
C ALA A 88 13.66 19.68 7.26
N VAL A 89 13.22 18.53 6.75
CA VAL A 89 12.28 17.66 7.48
C VAL A 89 12.92 17.08 8.75
N ASP A 90 12.11 16.87 9.78
CA ASP A 90 12.53 16.22 11.04
C ASP A 90 12.70 14.71 10.84
N LEU A 91 11.78 14.10 10.09
CA LEU A 91 11.69 12.65 9.89
C LEU A 91 11.36 12.31 8.43
N VAL A 92 11.93 11.22 7.93
CA VAL A 92 11.55 10.64 6.64
C VAL A 92 11.08 9.20 6.84
N VAL A 93 9.89 8.89 6.35
CA VAL A 93 9.36 7.53 6.28
C VAL A 93 9.66 6.96 4.89
N LEU A 94 10.60 6.01 4.82
CA LEU A 94 11.07 5.41 3.56
C LEU A 94 10.49 4.01 3.34
N GLU A 95 9.65 3.83 2.33
CA GLU A 95 9.24 2.53 1.78
C GLU A 95 10.27 2.01 0.76
N THR A 96 10.73 0.77 0.91
CA THR A 96 11.55 0.11 -0.14
C THR A 96 10.71 -0.14 -1.39
N GLY A 97 11.30 0.06 -2.57
CA GLY A 97 10.66 -0.25 -3.85
C GLY A 97 10.58 -1.74 -4.10
N LEU A 98 11.72 -2.42 -4.09
CA LEU A 98 11.82 -3.86 -4.34
C LEU A 98 12.86 -4.51 -3.44
N GLY A 99 12.50 -5.63 -2.81
CA GLY A 99 13.38 -6.31 -1.87
C GLY A 99 13.71 -5.42 -0.66
N GLY A 100 15.00 -5.10 -0.49
CA GLY A 100 15.51 -4.22 0.55
C GLY A 100 17.02 -4.05 0.48
N ARG A 101 17.78 -5.15 0.40
CA ARG A 101 19.25 -5.18 0.44
C ARG A 101 19.89 -4.27 -0.61
N LEU A 102 19.42 -4.37 -1.86
CA LEU A 102 19.93 -3.60 -3.01
C LEU A 102 18.95 -2.52 -3.47
N ASP A 103 17.96 -2.19 -2.65
CA ASP A 103 17.00 -1.13 -2.98
C ASP A 103 17.68 0.24 -2.86
N SER A 104 17.36 1.18 -3.76
CA SER A 104 17.95 2.53 -3.77
C SER A 104 17.72 3.28 -2.45
N THR A 105 16.68 2.95 -1.69
CA THR A 105 16.43 3.55 -0.36
C THR A 105 17.38 3.05 0.73
N ASN A 106 18.06 1.91 0.52
CA ASN A 106 18.89 1.27 1.53
C ASN A 106 20.26 1.95 1.74
N VAL A 107 20.52 3.05 1.05
CA VAL A 107 21.69 3.92 1.28
C VAL A 107 21.61 4.66 2.61
N CYS A 108 20.44 4.77 3.23
CA CYS A 108 20.26 5.47 4.51
C CYS A 108 20.66 4.63 5.73
N LYS A 109 20.97 5.31 6.84
CA LYS A 109 21.03 4.75 8.19
C LYS A 109 19.77 5.18 8.97
N PRO A 110 18.74 4.33 9.08
CA PRO A 110 17.49 4.71 9.71
C PRO A 110 17.58 4.72 11.24
N LEU A 111 16.64 5.40 11.89
CA LEU A 111 16.46 5.38 13.36
C LEU A 111 15.80 4.08 13.85
N VAL A 112 14.90 3.53 13.03
CA VAL A 112 14.15 2.30 13.27
C VAL A 112 13.88 1.62 11.92
N CYS A 113 14.02 0.31 11.85
CA CYS A 113 13.60 -0.50 10.70
C CYS A 113 12.26 -1.18 10.98
N GLY A 114 11.39 -1.25 9.97
CA GLY A 114 10.12 -1.96 10.06
C GLY A 114 9.94 -2.96 8.93
N LEU A 115 9.46 -4.16 9.28
CA LEU A 115 9.24 -5.29 8.40
C LEU A 115 7.76 -5.70 8.42
N THR A 116 7.05 -5.42 7.33
CA THR A 116 5.67 -5.89 7.16
C THR A 116 5.64 -7.35 6.70
N HIS A 117 4.44 -7.90 6.52
CA HIS A 117 4.24 -9.31 6.16
C HIS A 117 5.04 -9.70 4.91
N ILE A 118 5.72 -10.85 4.97
CA ILE A 118 6.45 -11.45 3.85
C ILE A 118 5.58 -12.52 3.20
N SER A 119 5.52 -12.48 1.88
CA SER A 119 4.83 -13.50 1.08
C SER A 119 5.52 -13.64 -0.26
N MET A 120 5.21 -14.70 -0.99
CA MET A 120 5.66 -14.93 -2.36
C MET A 120 5.22 -13.77 -3.27
N ASP A 121 6.18 -13.02 -3.80
CA ASP A 121 6.00 -11.94 -4.76
C ASP A 121 7.33 -11.65 -5.45
N HIS A 122 7.30 -11.16 -6.69
CA HIS A 122 8.51 -10.86 -7.48
C HIS A 122 9.56 -11.99 -7.53
N MET A 123 9.11 -13.25 -7.65
CA MET A 123 9.99 -14.44 -7.57
C MET A 123 11.11 -14.47 -8.62
N ASN A 124 10.91 -13.79 -9.75
CA ASN A 124 11.93 -13.67 -10.80
C ASN A 124 13.12 -12.79 -10.41
N VAL A 125 12.98 -11.98 -9.35
CA VAL A 125 14.02 -11.03 -8.91
C VAL A 125 14.50 -11.35 -7.50
N LEU A 126 13.60 -11.71 -6.59
CA LEU A 126 13.90 -11.86 -5.15
C LEU A 126 14.17 -13.31 -4.73
N GLY A 127 14.06 -14.28 -5.65
CA GLY A 127 14.23 -15.71 -5.37
C GLY A 127 12.92 -16.49 -5.42
N ARG A 128 13.04 -17.81 -5.49
CA ARG A 128 11.91 -18.73 -5.75
C ARG A 128 11.26 -19.31 -4.49
N ASP A 129 11.76 -18.94 -3.31
CA ASP A 129 11.27 -19.39 -2.02
C ASP A 129 11.13 -18.21 -1.04
N ILE A 130 10.32 -18.41 -0.01
CA ILE A 130 9.97 -17.35 0.94
C ILE A 130 11.17 -16.88 1.78
N THR A 131 12.16 -17.74 2.03
CA THR A 131 13.35 -17.41 2.82
C THR A 131 14.33 -16.56 2.03
N SER A 132 14.50 -16.80 0.73
CA SER A 132 15.27 -15.92 -0.17
C SER A 132 14.65 -14.53 -0.24
N ILE A 133 13.31 -14.45 -0.38
CA ILE A 133 12.58 -13.17 -0.37
C ILE A 133 12.74 -12.45 0.97
N ALA A 134 12.70 -13.20 2.07
CA ALA A 134 12.94 -12.66 3.42
C ALA A 134 14.37 -12.10 3.55
N ALA A 135 15.39 -12.83 3.08
CA ALA A 135 16.78 -12.40 3.14
C ALA A 135 17.02 -11.08 2.39
N GLU A 136 16.45 -10.95 1.19
CA GLU A 136 16.50 -9.69 0.44
C GLU A 136 15.87 -8.52 1.21
N LYS A 137 14.75 -8.76 1.90
CA LYS A 137 14.06 -7.71 2.68
C LYS A 137 14.76 -7.41 4.00
N ALA A 138 15.37 -8.41 4.63
CA ALA A 138 16.17 -8.28 5.85
C ALA A 138 17.42 -7.42 5.64
N GLY A 139 17.86 -7.22 4.40
CA GLY A 139 18.99 -6.35 4.08
C GLY A 139 18.83 -4.87 4.45
N ILE A 140 17.64 -4.43 4.87
CA ILE A 140 17.45 -3.10 5.48
C ILE A 140 17.88 -3.03 6.94
N ILE A 141 18.10 -4.17 7.61
CA ILE A 141 18.50 -4.24 9.01
C ILE A 141 19.94 -3.72 9.13
N LYS A 142 20.16 -2.70 9.96
CA LYS A 142 21.46 -2.06 10.15
C LYS A 142 21.96 -2.25 11.58
N LYS A 143 23.28 -2.29 11.74
CA LYS A 143 23.95 -2.45 13.04
C LYS A 143 23.46 -1.43 14.06
N GLY A 144 23.02 -1.92 15.22
CA GLY A 144 22.56 -1.09 16.35
C GLY A 144 21.26 -0.33 16.10
N VAL A 145 20.56 -0.59 14.99
CA VAL A 145 19.25 0.02 14.72
C VAL A 145 18.14 -0.95 15.15
N PRO A 146 17.17 -0.53 15.98
CA PRO A 146 16.05 -1.38 16.37
C PRO A 146 15.18 -1.76 15.17
N VAL A 147 14.69 -2.99 15.18
CA VAL A 147 13.86 -3.58 14.12
C VAL A 147 12.55 -4.06 14.72
N ILE A 148 11.45 -3.66 14.10
CA ILE A 148 10.11 -4.16 14.44
C ILE A 148 9.56 -4.93 13.25
N SER A 149 8.99 -6.11 13.50
CA SER A 149 8.28 -6.89 12.49
C SER A 149 6.87 -7.22 12.96
N VAL A 150 5.94 -7.36 12.01
CA VAL A 150 4.74 -8.16 12.28
C VAL A 150 5.13 -9.63 12.49
N GLU A 151 4.27 -10.43 13.12
CA GLU A 151 4.50 -11.88 13.18
C GLU A 151 4.65 -12.47 11.76
N GLN A 152 5.57 -13.42 11.63
CA GLN A 152 5.92 -14.08 10.37
C GLN A 152 5.87 -15.60 10.53
N GLU A 153 5.77 -16.29 9.40
CA GLU A 153 6.02 -17.73 9.33
C GLU A 153 7.43 -18.08 9.84
N SER A 154 7.59 -19.28 10.42
CA SER A 154 8.81 -19.68 11.14
C SER A 154 10.10 -19.52 10.33
N GLY A 155 10.07 -19.88 9.02
CA GLY A 155 11.22 -19.73 8.14
C GLY A 155 11.63 -18.26 7.93
N VAL A 156 10.65 -17.36 7.79
CA VAL A 156 10.90 -15.93 7.62
C VAL A 156 11.38 -15.31 8.93
N ALA A 157 10.74 -15.65 10.05
CA ALA A 157 11.12 -15.17 11.38
C ALA A 157 12.58 -15.51 11.69
N ARG A 158 12.99 -16.76 11.40
CA ARG A 158 14.37 -17.21 11.58
C ARG A 158 15.37 -16.40 10.77
N VAL A 159 15.09 -16.11 9.50
CA VAL A 159 15.97 -15.27 8.66
C VAL A 159 16.13 -13.87 9.26
N PHE A 160 15.05 -13.27 9.78
CA PHE A 160 15.12 -11.96 10.42
C PHE A 160 15.91 -12.00 11.73
N GLU A 161 15.71 -13.01 12.57
CA GLU A 161 16.43 -13.21 13.82
C GLU A 161 17.94 -13.41 13.56
N GLU A 162 18.31 -14.30 12.63
CA GLU A 162 19.70 -14.54 12.25
C GLU A 162 20.35 -13.26 11.69
N THR A 163 19.66 -12.52 10.83
CA THR A 163 20.17 -11.25 10.28
C THR A 163 20.37 -10.20 11.37
N ALA A 164 19.38 -10.02 12.26
CA ALA A 164 19.47 -9.08 13.37
C ALA A 164 20.60 -9.44 14.32
N GLN A 165 20.77 -10.73 14.65
CA GLN A 165 21.86 -11.21 15.48
C GLN A 165 23.24 -10.94 14.84
N GLN A 166 23.39 -11.22 13.54
CA GLN A 166 24.65 -11.02 12.81
C GLN A 166 25.13 -9.57 12.85
N VAL A 167 24.22 -8.60 12.75
CA VAL A 167 24.58 -7.18 12.78
C VAL A 167 24.46 -6.55 14.17
N GLY A 168 24.02 -7.28 15.18
CA GLY A 168 23.79 -6.77 16.53
C GLY A 168 22.65 -5.75 16.60
N ALA A 169 21.53 -6.03 15.94
CA ALA A 169 20.29 -5.26 16.02
C ALA A 169 19.29 -5.93 16.96
N THR A 170 18.51 -5.14 17.70
CA THR A 170 17.38 -5.65 18.48
C THR A 170 16.19 -5.87 17.55
N LEU A 171 15.62 -7.08 17.55
CA LEU A 171 14.42 -7.42 16.79
C LEU A 171 13.28 -7.77 17.73
N GLU A 172 12.13 -7.14 17.54
CA GLU A 172 10.89 -7.44 18.26
C GLU A 172 9.74 -7.68 17.28
N PHE A 173 8.90 -8.66 17.59
CA PHE A 173 7.70 -8.97 16.82
C PHE A 173 6.45 -8.50 17.56
N THR A 174 5.53 -7.85 16.85
CA THR A 174 4.17 -7.61 17.36
C THR A 174 3.44 -8.94 17.50
N GLY A 175 2.92 -9.24 18.68
CA GLY A 175 2.31 -10.52 19.05
C GLY A 175 3.25 -11.50 19.74
N ARG A 176 4.54 -11.14 19.94
CA ARG A 176 5.50 -11.92 20.74
C ARG A 176 6.14 -11.07 21.82
N GLN A 177 7.17 -10.29 21.49
CA GLN A 177 7.84 -9.39 22.44
C GLN A 177 7.04 -8.12 22.70
N ILE A 178 6.22 -7.71 21.73
CA ILE A 178 5.31 -6.57 21.86
C ILE A 178 3.90 -7.11 21.93
N ASP A 179 3.20 -6.84 23.03
CA ASP A 179 1.82 -7.28 23.23
C ASP A 179 0.93 -6.60 22.18
N PHE A 180 0.23 -7.42 21.40
CA PHE A 180 -0.66 -6.97 20.34
C PHE A 180 -1.93 -7.80 20.33
N SER A 181 -3.06 -7.13 20.29
CA SER A 181 -4.35 -7.75 19.99
C SER A 181 -5.19 -6.83 19.12
N PHE A 182 -6.14 -7.40 18.40
CA PHE A 182 -7.12 -6.63 17.64
C PHE A 182 -8.49 -7.28 17.74
N ARG A 183 -9.52 -6.46 17.52
CA ARG A 183 -10.89 -6.95 17.42
C ARG A 183 -11.65 -6.17 16.36
N PHE A 184 -12.60 -6.86 15.73
CA PHE A 184 -13.57 -6.25 14.83
C PHE A 184 -14.83 -5.89 15.60
N GLU A 185 -15.34 -4.68 15.40
CA GLU A 185 -16.58 -4.21 16.01
C GLU A 185 -17.31 -3.25 15.07
N ALA A 186 -18.56 -2.91 15.41
CA ALA A 186 -19.31 -1.88 14.71
C ALA A 186 -19.95 -0.93 15.70
N ASN A 187 -19.89 0.37 15.41
CA ASN A 187 -20.60 1.39 16.20
C ASN A 187 -21.21 2.45 15.28
N LYS A 188 -22.00 3.37 15.87
CA LYS A 188 -22.74 4.40 15.11
C LYS A 188 -21.84 5.42 14.40
N GLU A 189 -20.64 5.67 14.92
CA GLU A 189 -19.75 6.72 14.42
C GLU A 189 -18.87 6.23 13.27
N LEU A 190 -18.25 5.07 13.44
CA LEU A 190 -17.26 4.51 12.50
C LEU A 190 -17.83 3.42 11.60
N GLY A 191 -19.03 2.90 11.90
CA GLY A 191 -19.54 1.69 11.26
C GLY A 191 -18.67 0.47 11.60
N PRO A 192 -18.63 -0.57 10.74
CA PRO A 192 -17.78 -1.73 10.94
C PRO A 192 -16.30 -1.38 10.76
N HIS A 193 -15.51 -1.55 11.82
CA HIS A 193 -14.10 -1.18 11.88
C HIS A 193 -13.30 -2.13 12.78
N THR A 194 -11.99 -2.03 12.69
CA THR A 194 -11.07 -2.78 13.54
C THR A 194 -10.47 -1.85 14.59
N ARG A 195 -10.28 -2.35 15.81
CA ARG A 195 -9.49 -1.70 16.85
C ARG A 195 -8.27 -2.54 17.20
N VAL A 196 -7.18 -1.87 17.55
CA VAL A 196 -5.96 -2.52 18.02
C VAL A 196 -5.63 -2.09 19.45
N SER A 197 -5.01 -2.99 20.19
CA SER A 197 -4.27 -2.66 21.41
C SER A 197 -2.82 -3.08 21.25
N VAL A 198 -1.88 -2.18 21.53
CA VAL A 198 -0.43 -2.40 21.42
C VAL A 198 0.22 -1.90 22.71
N ILE A 199 0.88 -2.79 23.44
CA ILE A 199 1.58 -2.46 24.68
C ILE A 199 3.07 -2.73 24.49
N THR A 200 3.86 -1.71 24.75
CA THR A 200 5.33 -1.78 24.82
C THR A 200 5.78 -1.43 26.24
N PRO A 201 7.07 -1.56 26.59
CA PRO A 201 7.57 -1.11 27.89
C PRO A 201 7.34 0.38 28.19
N THR A 202 7.18 1.22 27.15
CA THR A 202 7.11 2.69 27.26
C THR A 202 5.82 3.31 26.74
N SER A 203 4.95 2.53 26.10
CA SER A 203 3.68 3.01 25.55
C SER A 203 2.55 2.00 25.72
N ARG A 204 1.33 2.52 25.93
CA ARG A 204 0.11 1.71 25.99
C ARG A 204 -0.95 2.32 25.08
N TRP A 205 -1.12 1.72 23.91
CA TRP A 205 -2.13 2.10 22.93
C TRP A 205 -3.32 1.15 23.09
N GLU A 206 -4.43 1.59 23.68
CA GLU A 206 -5.58 0.72 23.96
C GLU A 206 -6.79 1.10 23.11
N HIS A 207 -7.39 0.10 22.46
CA HIS A 207 -8.63 0.25 21.70
C HIS A 207 -8.58 1.32 20.61
N VAL A 208 -7.42 1.50 20.00
CA VAL A 208 -7.18 2.50 18.95
C VAL A 208 -7.87 2.06 17.66
N PRO A 209 -8.78 2.88 17.09
CA PRO A 209 -9.40 2.58 15.81
C PRO A 209 -8.38 2.56 14.67
N VAL A 210 -8.45 1.53 13.83
CA VAL A 210 -7.65 1.43 12.62
C VAL A 210 -8.32 2.27 11.53
N PRO A 211 -7.60 3.21 10.87
CA PRO A 211 -8.20 4.18 9.96
C PRO A 211 -8.52 3.62 8.57
N MET A 212 -8.07 2.41 8.28
CA MET A 212 -8.24 1.75 6.98
C MET A 212 -8.97 0.43 7.15
N LYS A 213 -9.81 0.10 6.17
CA LYS A 213 -10.60 -1.14 6.13
C LYS A 213 -9.72 -2.36 5.84
N GLY A 214 -10.11 -3.49 6.42
CA GLY A 214 -9.46 -4.78 6.27
C GLY A 214 -8.66 -5.21 7.50
N GLU A 215 -8.78 -6.49 7.85
CA GLU A 215 -8.12 -7.09 9.02
C GLU A 215 -6.59 -6.95 9.00
N HIS A 216 -5.99 -7.08 7.81
CA HIS A 216 -4.56 -6.90 7.61
C HIS A 216 -4.06 -5.49 8.01
N GLN A 217 -4.96 -4.49 8.02
CA GLN A 217 -4.61 -3.15 8.48
C GLN A 217 -4.39 -3.06 10.00
N ALA A 218 -4.93 -3.99 10.79
CA ALA A 218 -4.65 -4.09 12.22
C ALA A 218 -3.16 -4.35 12.47
N HIS A 219 -2.58 -5.30 11.72
CA HIS A 219 -1.17 -5.65 11.80
C HIS A 219 -0.28 -4.48 11.32
N ASN A 220 -0.69 -3.81 10.24
CA ASN A 220 0.02 -2.62 9.74
C ASN A 220 0.00 -1.48 10.76
N CYS A 221 -1.12 -1.28 11.44
CA CYS A 221 -1.30 -0.28 12.49
C CYS A 221 -0.48 -0.61 13.73
N ALA A 222 -0.47 -1.88 14.15
CA ALA A 222 0.32 -2.33 15.27
C ALA A 222 1.82 -2.11 15.04
N LEU A 223 2.29 -2.44 13.83
CA LEU A 223 3.67 -2.17 13.43
C LEU A 223 3.99 -0.67 13.45
N ALA A 224 3.09 0.19 12.93
CA ALA A 224 3.30 1.64 12.94
C ALA A 224 3.40 2.19 14.37
N LEU A 225 2.49 1.80 15.26
CA LEU A 225 2.48 2.22 16.67
C LEU A 225 3.73 1.74 17.43
N ALA A 226 4.14 0.49 17.21
CA ALA A 226 5.35 -0.07 17.80
C ALA A 226 6.62 0.64 17.31
N MET A 227 6.70 0.98 16.02
CA MET A 227 7.81 1.75 15.48
C MET A 227 7.85 3.18 16.03
N LEU A 228 6.69 3.82 16.20
CA LEU A 228 6.57 5.15 16.79
C LEU A 228 7.13 5.18 18.22
N ASP A 229 6.84 4.15 19.01
CA ASP A 229 7.40 3.98 20.35
C ASP A 229 8.94 3.89 20.32
N LYS A 230 9.52 3.14 19.38
CA LYS A 230 10.99 3.06 19.21
C LYS A 230 11.64 4.37 18.77
N LEU A 231 10.88 5.37 18.34
CA LEU A 231 11.43 6.69 18.07
C LEU A 231 11.58 7.55 19.34
N LYS A 232 10.89 7.21 20.43
CA LYS A 232 11.00 7.95 21.70
C LYS A 232 12.42 7.95 22.27
N VAL A 233 13.18 6.86 22.09
CA VAL A 233 14.59 6.77 22.55
C VAL A 233 15.52 7.74 21.80
N HIS A 234 15.09 8.28 20.66
CA HIS A 234 15.82 9.28 19.88
C HIS A 234 15.39 10.71 20.22
N GLY A 235 14.64 10.92 21.31
CA GLY A 235 14.22 12.24 21.79
C GLY A 235 12.91 12.77 21.17
N PHE A 236 12.23 11.97 20.33
CA PHE A 236 10.92 12.35 19.80
C PHE A 236 9.82 12.13 20.85
N THR A 237 8.83 13.01 20.84
CA THR A 237 7.67 12.97 21.75
C THR A 237 6.40 12.78 20.95
N PHE A 238 5.60 11.79 21.33
CA PHE A 238 4.36 11.45 20.65
C PHE A 238 3.21 11.42 21.68
N PRO A 239 2.55 12.57 21.93
CA PRO A 239 1.39 12.64 22.82
C PRO A 239 0.23 11.80 22.29
N ASP A 240 -0.39 11.00 23.16
CA ASP A 240 -1.33 9.97 22.74
C ASP A 240 -2.54 10.52 21.98
N ASP A 241 -3.07 11.67 22.41
CA ASP A 241 -4.18 12.38 21.76
C ASP A 241 -3.84 12.77 20.33
N LYS A 242 -2.63 13.29 20.09
CA LYS A 242 -2.15 13.68 18.76
C LYS A 242 -1.89 12.47 17.87
N VAL A 243 -1.32 11.41 18.43
CA VAL A 243 -1.10 10.14 17.71
C VAL A 243 -2.43 9.57 17.22
N ILE A 244 -3.42 9.47 18.12
CA ILE A 244 -4.75 8.95 17.78
C ILE A 244 -5.44 9.84 16.75
N ALA A 245 -5.36 11.18 16.89
CA ALA A 245 -5.93 12.11 15.92
C ALA A 245 -5.29 12.00 14.53
N GLY A 246 -3.95 11.91 14.46
CA GLY A 246 -3.23 11.74 13.19
C GLY A 246 -3.50 10.40 12.52
N LEU A 247 -3.62 9.35 13.32
CA LEU A 247 -4.00 8.03 12.82
C LEU A 247 -5.41 8.06 12.23
N ALA A 248 -6.39 8.63 12.94
CA ALA A 248 -7.80 8.64 12.54
C ALA A 248 -8.07 9.28 11.17
N VAL A 249 -7.26 10.26 10.75
CA VAL A 249 -7.38 10.95 9.45
C VAL A 249 -6.49 10.36 8.35
N THR A 250 -5.69 9.34 8.67
CA THR A 250 -4.79 8.73 7.69
C THR A 250 -5.58 8.02 6.60
N THR A 251 -5.29 8.38 5.34
CA THR A 251 -5.84 7.68 4.17
C THR A 251 -4.72 7.23 3.26
N LEU A 252 -4.95 6.13 2.52
CA LEU A 252 -4.06 5.70 1.45
C LEU A 252 -4.85 5.55 0.15
N PRO A 253 -4.60 6.41 -0.84
CA PRO A 253 -5.07 6.24 -2.21
C PRO A 253 -4.98 4.78 -2.70
N GLY A 254 -6.03 4.31 -3.37
CA GLY A 254 -6.06 2.99 -3.98
C GLY A 254 -6.15 1.81 -3.01
N ARG A 255 -6.58 2.03 -1.75
CA ARG A 255 -6.85 0.98 -0.76
C ARG A 255 -8.29 1.07 -0.28
N MET A 256 -9.16 0.22 -0.82
CA MET A 256 -10.61 0.26 -0.63
C MET A 256 -11.18 1.69 -0.63
N GLU A 257 -10.68 2.50 -1.56
CA GLU A 257 -10.99 3.93 -1.64
C GLU A 257 -12.31 4.13 -2.38
N LEU A 258 -13.27 4.82 -1.74
CA LEU A 258 -14.50 5.24 -2.38
C LEU A 258 -14.20 6.43 -3.31
N VAL A 259 -14.31 6.21 -4.62
CA VAL A 259 -14.04 7.24 -5.64
C VAL A 259 -15.31 7.85 -6.23
N TRP A 260 -16.46 7.22 -5.97
CA TRP A 260 -17.77 7.72 -6.39
C TRP A 260 -18.86 7.23 -5.44
N SER A 261 -19.83 8.09 -5.11
CA SER A 261 -20.85 7.79 -4.10
C SER A 261 -22.12 7.15 -4.67
N GLU A 262 -22.54 7.53 -5.88
CA GLU A 262 -23.82 7.08 -6.46
C GLU A 262 -23.71 6.82 -7.97
N PRO A 263 -23.67 5.54 -8.42
CA PRO A 263 -23.58 4.32 -7.59
C PRO A 263 -22.27 4.27 -6.78
N ARG A 264 -22.19 3.44 -5.75
CA ARG A 264 -20.95 3.34 -4.95
C ARG A 264 -19.86 2.64 -5.77
N ILE A 265 -18.73 3.33 -5.97
CA ILE A 265 -17.58 2.80 -6.71
C ILE A 265 -16.34 2.87 -5.83
N ILE A 266 -15.72 1.71 -5.62
CA ILE A 266 -14.49 1.56 -4.85
C ILE A 266 -13.35 1.11 -5.76
N VAL A 267 -12.15 1.60 -5.50
CA VAL A 267 -10.92 1.16 -6.15
C VAL A 267 -9.99 0.49 -5.14
N ASP A 268 -9.31 -0.58 -5.56
CA ASP A 268 -8.27 -1.21 -4.75
C ASP A 268 -7.12 -1.78 -5.60
N GLY A 269 -5.87 -1.51 -5.16
CA GLY A 269 -4.65 -1.95 -5.81
C GLY A 269 -4.27 -3.43 -5.60
N ALA A 270 -5.20 -4.29 -5.18
CA ALA A 270 -5.00 -5.74 -5.12
C ALA A 270 -4.70 -6.29 -6.53
N HIS A 271 -3.64 -7.11 -6.64
CA HIS A 271 -3.05 -7.53 -7.93
C HIS A 271 -2.38 -8.93 -7.86
N ASN A 272 -2.75 -9.73 -6.86
CA ASN A 272 -2.40 -11.15 -6.74
C ASN A 272 -3.48 -11.91 -5.95
N GLY A 273 -3.50 -13.24 -6.00
CA GLY A 273 -4.55 -14.06 -5.38
C GLY A 273 -4.81 -13.70 -3.90
N ALA A 274 -3.75 -13.63 -3.09
CA ALA A 274 -3.87 -13.28 -1.66
C ALA A 274 -4.48 -11.89 -1.43
N SER A 275 -4.07 -10.89 -2.20
CA SER A 275 -4.62 -9.52 -2.08
C SER A 275 -6.08 -9.42 -2.55
N ILE A 276 -6.48 -10.18 -3.57
CA ILE A 276 -7.88 -10.23 -4.02
C ILE A 276 -8.76 -10.93 -2.98
N GLN A 277 -8.27 -12.02 -2.39
CA GLN A 277 -8.97 -12.66 -1.28
C GLN A 277 -9.16 -11.70 -0.11
N ALA A 278 -8.11 -10.98 0.27
CA ALA A 278 -8.17 -9.99 1.34
C ALA A 278 -9.16 -8.85 1.02
N LEU A 279 -9.18 -8.38 -0.24
CA LEU A 279 -10.14 -7.39 -0.72
C LEU A 279 -11.58 -7.89 -0.58
N VAL A 280 -11.90 -9.07 -1.12
CA VAL A 280 -13.25 -9.66 -1.06
C VAL A 280 -13.73 -9.82 0.39
N ARG A 281 -12.88 -10.37 1.27
CA ARG A 281 -13.21 -10.50 2.70
C ARG A 281 -13.45 -9.14 3.36
N SER A 282 -12.60 -8.16 3.06
CA SER A 282 -12.71 -6.83 3.65
C SER A 282 -13.95 -6.09 3.16
N LEU A 283 -14.33 -6.25 1.90
CA LEU A 283 -15.58 -5.71 1.36
C LEU A 283 -16.78 -6.27 2.11
N GLY A 284 -16.88 -7.60 2.22
CA GLY A 284 -18.00 -8.25 2.90
C GLY A 284 -18.08 -7.94 4.41
N ALA A 285 -16.94 -7.71 5.07
CA ALA A 285 -16.91 -7.33 6.48
C ALA A 285 -17.25 -5.84 6.70
N HIS A 286 -16.70 -4.94 5.88
CA HIS A 286 -16.73 -3.50 6.15
C HIS A 286 -17.77 -2.70 5.36
N ILE A 287 -18.41 -3.30 4.36
CA ILE A 287 -19.28 -2.59 3.44
C ILE A 287 -20.56 -3.41 3.23
N GLN A 288 -21.69 -2.81 3.57
CA GLN A 288 -22.98 -3.39 3.29
C GLN A 288 -23.35 -3.16 1.82
N TYR A 289 -23.64 -4.22 1.07
CA TYR A 289 -24.09 -4.18 -0.31
C TYR A 289 -24.91 -5.44 -0.65
N ASP A 290 -25.78 -5.33 -1.65
CA ASP A 290 -26.63 -6.45 -2.10
C ASP A 290 -25.91 -7.33 -3.13
N SER A 291 -25.33 -6.71 -4.16
CA SER A 291 -24.50 -7.40 -5.16
C SER A 291 -23.17 -6.70 -5.43
N LEU A 292 -22.11 -7.49 -5.64
CA LEU A 292 -20.78 -7.03 -6.02
C LEU A 292 -20.55 -7.17 -7.53
N ILE A 293 -20.35 -6.03 -8.19
CA ILE A 293 -19.89 -5.94 -9.57
C ILE A 293 -18.39 -5.64 -9.56
N MET A 294 -17.58 -6.56 -10.07
CA MET A 294 -16.13 -6.38 -10.14
C MET A 294 -15.68 -6.05 -11.57
N ILE A 295 -15.11 -4.85 -11.73
CA ILE A 295 -14.33 -4.47 -12.91
C ILE A 295 -12.87 -4.87 -12.64
N PHE A 296 -12.35 -5.80 -13.42
CA PHE A 296 -11.05 -6.42 -13.15
C PHE A 296 -10.13 -6.39 -14.37
N GLY A 297 -8.86 -6.08 -14.14
CA GLY A 297 -7.82 -6.19 -15.16
C GLY A 297 -6.46 -6.42 -14.53
N CYS A 298 -5.69 -7.36 -15.06
CA CYS A 298 -4.36 -7.71 -14.53
C CYS A 298 -3.31 -7.88 -15.63
N GLY A 299 -2.04 -7.91 -15.21
CA GLY A 299 -0.93 -8.23 -16.10
C GLY A 299 -0.81 -9.73 -16.37
N SER A 300 -0.28 -10.10 -17.53
CA SER A 300 0.01 -11.50 -17.91
C SER A 300 1.16 -12.11 -17.11
N ASP A 301 2.00 -11.28 -16.47
CA ASP A 301 3.11 -11.68 -15.60
C ASP A 301 2.69 -12.12 -14.19
N LYS A 302 1.38 -12.06 -13.88
CA LYS A 302 0.82 -12.35 -12.55
C LYS A 302 0.32 -13.78 -12.43
N ASP A 303 0.03 -14.19 -11.19
CA ASP A 303 -0.76 -15.39 -10.91
C ASP A 303 -2.24 -15.18 -11.30
N VAL A 304 -2.50 -15.21 -12.61
CA VAL A 304 -3.84 -14.95 -13.19
C VAL A 304 -4.84 -15.95 -12.64
N ASN A 305 -4.52 -17.25 -12.63
CA ASN A 305 -5.45 -18.29 -12.19
C ASN A 305 -5.81 -18.13 -10.71
N GLY A 306 -4.83 -17.87 -9.84
CA GLY A 306 -5.08 -17.61 -8.42
C GLY A 306 -5.95 -16.37 -8.19
N MET A 307 -5.74 -15.30 -8.96
CA MET A 307 -6.60 -14.12 -8.91
C MET A 307 -8.02 -14.41 -9.37
N LEU A 308 -8.20 -15.02 -10.55
CA LEU A 308 -9.52 -15.33 -11.12
C LEU A 308 -10.35 -16.23 -10.20
N LYS A 309 -9.72 -17.20 -9.54
CA LYS A 309 -10.38 -18.03 -8.53
C LYS A 309 -10.96 -17.18 -7.39
N GLN A 310 -10.20 -16.22 -6.87
CA GLN A 310 -10.67 -15.35 -5.78
C GLN A 310 -11.74 -14.34 -6.25
N VAL A 311 -11.60 -13.80 -7.48
CA VAL A 311 -12.65 -12.98 -8.11
C VAL A 311 -13.96 -13.76 -8.18
N GLY A 312 -13.91 -15.02 -8.62
CA GLY A 312 -15.10 -15.86 -8.78
C GLY A 312 -15.78 -16.24 -7.47
N LEU A 313 -15.04 -16.28 -6.36
CA LEU A 313 -15.61 -16.52 -5.03
C LEU A 313 -16.30 -15.29 -4.44
N GLY A 314 -15.88 -14.08 -4.84
CA GLY A 314 -16.35 -12.83 -4.22
C GLY A 314 -17.37 -12.04 -5.02
N ALA A 315 -17.27 -12.05 -6.36
CA ALA A 315 -18.09 -11.20 -7.22
C ALA A 315 -19.29 -11.95 -7.82
N ASP A 316 -20.41 -11.24 -7.92
CA ASP A 316 -21.63 -11.75 -8.57
C ASP A 316 -21.60 -11.49 -10.08
N LYS A 317 -21.08 -10.32 -10.48
CA LYS A 317 -20.90 -9.93 -11.88
C LYS A 317 -19.45 -9.50 -12.09
N VAL A 318 -18.85 -9.98 -13.17
CA VAL A 318 -17.45 -9.69 -13.49
C VAL A 318 -17.36 -9.06 -14.88
N ILE A 319 -16.66 -7.95 -14.96
CA ILE A 319 -16.35 -7.24 -16.20
C ILE A 319 -14.84 -7.18 -16.32
N PHE A 320 -14.28 -7.89 -17.31
CA PHE A 320 -12.85 -7.83 -17.57
C PHE A 320 -12.52 -6.64 -18.46
N THR A 321 -11.43 -5.95 -18.14
CA THR A 321 -10.97 -4.81 -18.90
C THR A 321 -9.45 -4.68 -18.83
N LYS A 322 -8.90 -3.77 -19.63
CA LYS A 322 -7.48 -3.42 -19.61
C LYS A 322 -7.30 -1.92 -19.68
N THR A 323 -6.16 -1.47 -19.15
CA THR A 323 -5.71 -0.08 -19.33
C THR A 323 -5.20 0.12 -20.75
N LYS A 324 -5.50 1.27 -21.35
CA LYS A 324 -4.99 1.61 -22.69
C LYS A 324 -3.47 1.67 -22.66
N ASN A 325 -2.82 1.11 -23.69
CA ASN A 325 -1.37 1.16 -23.92
C ASN A 325 -0.50 0.47 -22.85
N ASN A 326 -1.03 -0.49 -22.10
CA ASN A 326 -0.22 -1.32 -21.21
C ASN A 326 0.13 -2.65 -21.91
N PRO A 327 1.36 -2.82 -22.42
CA PRO A 327 1.74 -4.03 -23.17
C PRO A 327 1.77 -5.29 -22.30
N ARG A 328 1.76 -5.14 -20.97
CA ARG A 328 1.71 -6.26 -20.02
C ARG A 328 0.29 -6.66 -19.66
N ALA A 329 -0.71 -5.84 -19.97
CA ALA A 329 -2.09 -6.15 -19.64
C ALA A 329 -2.58 -7.35 -20.45
N MET A 330 -3.30 -8.25 -19.79
CA MET A 330 -3.94 -9.38 -20.46
C MET A 330 -5.19 -8.92 -21.23
N GLU A 331 -5.49 -9.59 -22.33
CA GLU A 331 -6.68 -9.29 -23.12
C GLU A 331 -7.96 -9.63 -22.32
N PRO A 332 -8.97 -8.74 -22.29
CA PRO A 332 -10.23 -8.98 -21.56
C PRO A 332 -10.93 -10.28 -21.96
N GLU A 333 -10.89 -10.63 -23.23
CA GLU A 333 -11.47 -11.84 -23.79
C GLU A 333 -10.76 -13.10 -23.27
N ASP A 334 -9.44 -13.08 -23.17
CA ASP A 334 -8.66 -14.18 -22.62
C ASP A 334 -8.94 -14.37 -21.12
N LEU A 335 -9.08 -13.27 -20.37
CA LEU A 335 -9.49 -13.30 -18.98
C LEU A 335 -10.89 -13.90 -18.81
N ALA A 336 -11.84 -13.51 -19.68
CA ALA A 336 -13.21 -14.02 -19.66
C ALA A 336 -13.27 -15.53 -19.96
N SER A 337 -12.52 -16.00 -20.97
CA SER A 337 -12.46 -17.43 -21.30
C SER A 337 -11.90 -18.24 -20.13
N ARG A 338 -10.74 -17.83 -19.58
CA ARG A 338 -10.11 -18.50 -18.44
C ARG A 338 -10.98 -18.48 -17.20
N PHE A 339 -11.68 -17.37 -16.95
CA PHE A 339 -12.59 -17.25 -15.82
C PHE A 339 -13.76 -18.22 -15.94
N ASN A 340 -14.33 -18.38 -17.14
CA ASN A 340 -15.37 -19.36 -17.39
C ASN A 340 -14.88 -20.79 -17.13
N GLU A 341 -13.70 -21.15 -17.67
CA GLU A 341 -13.09 -22.47 -17.43
C GLU A 341 -12.82 -22.76 -15.95
N LEU A 342 -12.34 -21.77 -15.20
CA LEU A 342 -11.93 -21.94 -13.80
C LEU A 342 -13.10 -21.86 -12.80
N ALA A 343 -14.05 -20.96 -13.03
CA ALA A 343 -15.12 -20.63 -12.08
C ALA A 343 -16.51 -21.09 -12.52
N GLY A 344 -16.69 -21.52 -13.78
CA GLY A 344 -17.99 -21.88 -14.35
C GLY A 344 -18.96 -20.70 -14.45
N LYS A 345 -18.45 -19.47 -14.39
CA LYS A 345 -19.23 -18.22 -14.39
C LYS A 345 -18.96 -17.42 -15.66
N MET A 346 -20.01 -16.83 -16.21
CA MET A 346 -19.87 -15.89 -17.33
C MET A 346 -19.33 -14.54 -16.85
N ALA A 347 -18.49 -13.92 -17.66
CA ALA A 347 -17.98 -12.56 -17.47
C ALA A 347 -18.09 -11.77 -18.78
N GLN A 348 -18.14 -10.44 -18.68
CA GLN A 348 -18.22 -9.56 -19.84
C GLN A 348 -16.86 -8.92 -20.13
N PRO A 349 -16.27 -9.12 -21.32
CA PRO A 349 -15.10 -8.36 -21.73
C PRO A 349 -15.49 -6.93 -22.13
N ALA A 350 -14.63 -5.98 -21.81
CA ALA A 350 -14.74 -4.58 -22.23
C ALA A 350 -13.37 -4.04 -22.65
N PRO A 351 -13.27 -3.34 -23.79
CA PRO A 351 -11.98 -2.97 -24.38
C PRO A 351 -11.21 -1.92 -23.57
N ASN A 352 -11.89 -1.19 -22.69
CA ASN A 352 -11.30 -0.15 -21.85
C ASN A 352 -12.20 0.15 -20.64
N LEU A 353 -11.68 0.93 -19.69
CA LEU A 353 -12.39 1.28 -18.46
C LEU A 353 -13.73 1.98 -18.71
N GLU A 354 -13.82 2.86 -19.71
CA GLU A 354 -15.04 3.61 -19.99
C GLU A 354 -16.19 2.68 -20.40
N GLU A 355 -15.92 1.73 -21.30
CA GLU A 355 -16.89 0.71 -21.69
C GLU A 355 -17.22 -0.24 -20.53
N ALA A 356 -16.24 -0.60 -19.70
CA ALA A 356 -16.48 -1.41 -18.51
C ALA A 356 -17.41 -0.71 -17.51
N LEU A 357 -17.22 0.61 -17.31
CA LEU A 357 -18.09 1.43 -16.47
C LEU A 357 -19.50 1.55 -17.06
N LYS A 358 -19.65 1.67 -18.38
CA LYS A 358 -20.97 1.67 -19.05
C LYS A 358 -21.71 0.36 -18.82
N LEU A 359 -21.02 -0.78 -18.94
CA LEU A 359 -21.60 -2.10 -18.67
C LEU A 359 -22.00 -2.25 -17.19
N ALA A 360 -21.12 -1.84 -16.27
CA ALA A 360 -21.41 -1.87 -14.83
C ALA A 360 -22.61 -0.98 -14.48
N ALA A 361 -22.69 0.23 -15.04
CA ALA A 361 -23.77 1.17 -14.80
C ALA A 361 -25.15 0.66 -15.29
N ARG A 362 -25.18 -0.19 -16.33
CA ARG A 362 -26.43 -0.85 -16.78
C ARG A 362 -26.85 -2.00 -15.87
N ALA A 363 -25.91 -2.57 -15.12
CA ALA A 363 -26.12 -3.75 -14.30
C ALA A 363 -26.35 -3.44 -12.81
N VAL A 364 -26.02 -2.22 -12.36
CA VAL A 364 -26.00 -1.80 -10.96
C VAL A 364 -27.35 -1.25 -10.51
N THR A 365 -27.77 -1.64 -9.31
CA THR A 365 -28.89 -1.03 -8.58
C THR A 365 -28.38 -0.14 -7.45
N ARG A 366 -29.27 0.54 -6.71
CA ARG A 366 -28.88 1.52 -5.68
C ARG A 366 -28.01 0.92 -4.57
N GLU A 367 -28.31 -0.32 -4.15
CA GLU A 367 -27.65 -0.98 -3.02
C GLU A 367 -26.44 -1.84 -3.44
N ASP A 368 -26.18 -1.94 -4.73
CA ASP A 368 -25.03 -2.66 -5.26
C ASP A 368 -23.72 -1.88 -5.05
N LEU A 369 -22.61 -2.61 -5.19
CA LEU A 369 -21.26 -2.06 -5.11
C LEU A 369 -20.48 -2.38 -6.38
N ILE A 370 -19.83 -1.37 -6.95
CA ILE A 370 -18.85 -1.56 -8.03
C ILE A 370 -17.45 -1.49 -7.42
N VAL A 371 -16.61 -2.48 -7.72
CA VAL A 371 -15.20 -2.51 -7.32
C VAL A 371 -14.31 -2.60 -8.54
N ILE A 372 -13.31 -1.74 -8.63
CA ILE A 372 -12.30 -1.71 -9.68
C ILE A 372 -10.96 -2.19 -9.08
N ALA A 373 -10.44 -3.32 -9.53
CA ALA A 373 -9.24 -3.95 -8.97
C ALA A 373 -8.42 -4.74 -10.01
N GLY A 374 -7.34 -5.37 -9.56
CA GLY A 374 -6.48 -6.26 -10.36
C GLY A 374 -5.15 -5.64 -10.78
N SER A 375 -5.06 -4.31 -10.81
CA SER A 375 -3.86 -3.59 -11.23
C SER A 375 -3.84 -2.16 -10.72
N PHE A 376 -2.67 -1.70 -10.25
CA PHE A 376 -2.45 -0.29 -9.91
C PHE A 376 -2.68 0.65 -11.10
N TYR A 377 -2.38 0.21 -12.33
CA TYR A 377 -2.62 1.02 -13.53
C TYR A 377 -4.12 1.27 -13.74
N LEU A 378 -4.94 0.23 -13.58
CA LEU A 378 -6.40 0.32 -13.76
C LEU A 378 -7.03 1.19 -12.68
N VAL A 379 -6.59 1.03 -11.44
CA VAL A 379 -6.97 1.91 -10.33
C VAL A 379 -6.57 3.35 -10.62
N GLY A 380 -5.37 3.57 -11.15
CA GLY A 380 -4.88 4.88 -11.55
C GLY A 380 -5.74 5.57 -12.60
N GLU A 381 -6.08 4.83 -13.66
CA GLU A 381 -6.97 5.29 -14.73
C GLU A 381 -8.36 5.64 -14.17
N ALA A 382 -8.92 4.80 -13.30
CA ALA A 382 -10.21 5.03 -12.66
C ALA A 382 -10.21 6.29 -11.77
N LYS A 383 -9.18 6.45 -10.94
CA LYS A 383 -9.04 7.65 -10.11
C LYS A 383 -8.96 8.92 -10.93
N LYS A 384 -8.19 8.90 -12.03
CA LYS A 384 -8.11 10.03 -12.95
C LYS A 384 -9.48 10.34 -13.57
N HIS A 385 -10.17 9.32 -14.06
CA HIS A 385 -11.50 9.44 -14.66
C HIS A 385 -12.52 10.10 -13.70
N PHE A 386 -12.63 9.61 -12.46
CA PHE A 386 -13.60 10.15 -11.50
C PHE A 386 -13.23 11.54 -10.95
N SER A 387 -11.94 11.86 -10.87
CA SER A 387 -11.48 13.22 -10.54
C SER A 387 -11.91 14.21 -11.62
N GLU A 388 -11.69 13.88 -12.89
CA GLU A 388 -12.11 14.73 -14.03
C GLU A 388 -13.63 14.88 -14.10
N LEU A 389 -14.40 13.80 -13.89
CA LEU A 389 -15.86 13.85 -13.81
C LEU A 389 -16.35 14.76 -12.68
N SER A 390 -15.74 14.67 -11.50
CA SER A 390 -16.09 15.50 -10.35
C SER A 390 -15.83 16.99 -10.62
N HIS A 391 -14.74 17.31 -11.32
CA HIS A 391 -14.45 18.67 -11.76
C HIS A 391 -15.50 19.19 -12.75
N ARG A 392 -15.88 18.40 -13.77
CA ARG A 392 -16.92 18.78 -14.74
C ARG A 392 -18.26 19.08 -14.08
N LYS A 393 -18.73 18.19 -13.18
CA LYS A 393 -19.98 18.40 -12.41
C LYS A 393 -19.97 19.66 -11.56
N LYS A 394 -18.80 20.08 -11.04
CA LYS A 394 -18.67 21.32 -10.25
C LYS A 394 -18.72 22.56 -11.13
N THR A 395 -18.13 22.50 -12.32
CA THR A 395 -18.14 23.62 -13.28
C THR A 395 -19.52 23.81 -13.91
N GLU A 396 -20.26 22.73 -14.22
CA GLU A 396 -21.62 22.82 -14.78
C GLU A 396 -22.69 23.30 -13.78
N ARG A 397 -22.40 23.25 -12.48
CA ARG A 397 -23.28 23.75 -11.40
C ARG A 397 -23.02 25.20 -11.02
N ARG A 398 -21.97 25.82 -11.54
CA ARG A 398 -21.65 27.25 -11.38
C ARG A 398 -22.06 28.00 -12.63
#